data_AF-A0A7C4BD23-F1
#
_entry.id   AF-A0A7C4BD23-F1
#
_cell.length_a   1.000
_cell.length_b   1.000
_cell.length_c   1.000
_cell.angle_alpha   90.00
_cell.angle_beta   90.00
_cell.angle_gamma   90.00
#
_symmetry.space_group_name_H-M   'P 1'
#
loop_
_entity.id
_entity.type
_entity.pdbx_description
1 polymer ?
#
loop_
_entity_poly.entity_id
_entity_poly.type
_entity_poly.pdbx_seq_one_letter_code
_entity_poly.pdbx_strand_id
1 'polypeptide(L)'
;MIRIKKLYEDMDLEVFKAPTEEELESLVKEIIKNNGRPMTWKELRELFAGIAGEDRLRKVLIKLIERDELIELPDGALALPGMEHNYVPRKTTKRVRPLVPSKFRERWGNLAAKLRKSGLPLGEAVKQFRSYGFSEEEQEEWFEEE
;
A
#
# COMPACT_ATOMS: atom_id res chain seq x y z
N MET A 1 12.34 -9.26 14.54
CA MET A 1 13.71 -9.68 14.20
C MET A 1 13.57 -10.71 13.09
N ILE A 2 14.09 -10.43 11.90
CA ILE A 2 13.93 -11.28 10.71
C ILE A 2 14.71 -12.58 10.95
N ARG A 3 14.02 -13.72 11.08
CA ARG A 3 14.65 -15.03 11.33
C ARG A 3 14.79 -15.80 10.01
N ILE A 4 15.83 -15.49 9.26
CA ILE A 4 16.22 -16.30 8.10
C ILE A 4 17.20 -17.38 8.58
N LYS A 5 17.03 -18.63 8.14
CA LYS A 5 17.88 -19.74 8.58
C LYS A 5 19.32 -19.54 8.10
N LYS A 6 20.23 -19.28 9.04
CA LYS A 6 21.69 -19.23 8.79
C LYS A 6 22.18 -20.63 8.44
N LEU A 7 22.85 -20.76 7.30
CA LEU A 7 23.39 -22.03 6.79
C LEU A 7 24.88 -22.17 7.11
N TYR A 8 25.61 -21.04 7.12
CA TYR A 8 27.04 -21.03 7.33
C TYR A 8 27.49 -19.67 7.87
N GLU A 9 28.51 -19.67 8.70
CA GLU A 9 29.17 -18.50 9.26
C GLU A 9 30.67 -18.77 9.32
N ASP A 10 31.46 -17.87 8.75
CA ASP A 10 32.92 -17.80 8.90
C ASP A 10 33.33 -16.34 9.19
N MET A 11 34.63 -16.07 9.38
CA MET A 11 35.16 -14.77 9.81
C MET A 11 34.69 -13.58 8.96
N ASP A 12 34.46 -13.79 7.65
CA ASP A 12 34.07 -12.73 6.71
C ASP A 12 32.77 -13.03 5.94
N LEU A 13 32.12 -14.18 6.18
CA LEU A 13 31.04 -14.65 5.30
C LEU A 13 29.90 -15.31 6.07
N GLU A 14 28.71 -14.71 5.96
CA GLU A 14 27.46 -15.29 6.45
C GLU A 14 26.61 -15.76 5.27
N VAL A 15 26.26 -17.04 5.24
CA VAL A 15 25.33 -17.60 4.24
C VAL A 15 23.98 -17.82 4.89
N PHE A 16 22.96 -17.23 4.31
CA PHE A 16 21.58 -17.43 4.71
C PHE A 16 20.83 -18.24 3.65
N LYS A 17 19.92 -19.11 4.08
CA LYS A 17 18.96 -19.73 3.17
C LYS A 17 18.04 -18.63 2.66
N ALA A 18 17.90 -18.48 1.35
CA ALA A 18 16.90 -17.56 0.80
C ALA A 18 15.49 -17.91 1.34
N PRO A 19 14.66 -16.92 1.70
CA PRO A 19 13.31 -17.18 2.17
C PRO A 19 12.48 -17.83 1.07
N THR A 20 11.61 -18.74 1.48
CA THR A 20 10.48 -19.24 0.69
C THR A 20 9.49 -18.11 0.40
N GLU A 21 8.52 -18.36 -0.48
CA GLU A 21 7.54 -17.33 -0.84
C GLU A 21 6.63 -16.99 0.36
N GLU A 22 6.24 -18.00 1.16
CA GLU A 22 5.43 -17.87 2.35
C GLU A 22 6.18 -17.12 3.49
N GLU A 23 7.47 -17.41 3.65
CA GLU A 23 8.33 -16.66 4.57
C GLU A 23 8.48 -15.20 4.11
N LEU A 24 8.62 -14.96 2.81
CA LEU A 24 8.72 -13.61 2.25
C LEU A 24 7.42 -12.82 2.43
N GLU A 25 6.26 -13.44 2.23
CA GLU A 25 4.94 -12.85 2.52
C GLU A 25 4.84 -12.41 3.98
N SER A 26 5.27 -13.27 4.91
CA SER A 26 5.26 -12.99 6.35
C SER A 26 6.21 -11.84 6.70
N LEU A 27 7.42 -11.85 6.14
CA LEU A 27 8.43 -10.82 6.35
C LEU A 27 7.98 -9.44 5.88
N VAL A 28 7.31 -9.36 4.73
CA VAL A 28 6.77 -8.09 4.22
C VAL A 28 5.78 -7.49 5.22
N LYS A 29 4.84 -8.30 5.70
CA LYS A 29 3.84 -7.85 6.69
C LYS A 29 4.49 -7.42 8.00
N GLU A 30 5.47 -8.19 8.49
CA GLU A 30 6.20 -7.86 9.71
C GLU A 30 6.99 -6.54 9.57
N ILE A 31 7.65 -6.32 8.43
CA ILE A 31 8.42 -5.08 8.20
C ILE A 31 7.48 -3.87 8.21
N ILE A 32 6.36 -3.92 7.48
CA ILE A 32 5.40 -2.82 7.44
C ILE A 32 4.81 -2.58 8.84
N LYS A 33 4.46 -3.66 9.57
CA LYS A 33 3.96 -3.59 10.93
C LYS A 33 4.96 -2.94 11.89
N ASN A 34 6.21 -3.40 11.88
CA ASN A 34 7.26 -2.94 12.79
C ASN A 34 7.68 -1.50 12.51
N ASN A 35 7.64 -1.08 11.23
CA ASN A 35 7.88 0.31 10.86
C ASN A 35 6.74 1.24 11.29
N GLY A 36 5.57 0.70 11.62
CA GLY A 36 4.42 1.44 12.16
C GLY A 36 3.75 2.41 11.18
N ARG A 37 4.18 2.43 9.92
CA ARG A 37 3.66 3.31 8.87
C ARG A 37 3.62 2.61 7.51
N PRO A 38 2.75 3.08 6.60
CA PRO A 38 2.81 2.69 5.20
C PRO A 38 4.19 2.94 4.57
N MET A 39 4.59 2.04 3.68
CA MET A 39 5.91 2.04 3.04
C MET A 39 5.79 2.07 1.53
N THR A 40 6.62 2.87 0.88
CA THR A 40 6.67 2.92 -0.58
C THR A 40 7.37 1.70 -1.17
N TRP A 41 7.09 1.40 -2.43
CA TRP A 41 7.81 0.36 -3.18
C TRP A 41 9.34 0.53 -3.13
N LYS A 42 9.82 1.77 -3.19
CA LYS A 42 11.26 2.08 -3.11
C LYS A 42 11.84 1.68 -1.75
N GLU A 43 11.17 2.06 -0.66
CA GLU A 43 11.61 1.70 0.69
C GLU A 43 11.60 0.19 0.91
N LEU A 44 10.55 -0.51 0.46
CA LEU A 44 10.50 -1.97 0.54
C LEU A 44 11.62 -2.62 -0.28
N ARG A 45 11.84 -2.16 -1.52
CA ARG A 45 12.93 -2.66 -2.36
C ARG A 45 14.30 -2.51 -1.69
N GLU A 46 14.56 -1.37 -1.07
CA GLU A 46 15.82 -1.10 -0.35
C GLU A 46 15.97 -2.03 0.86
N LEU A 47 14.91 -2.26 1.64
CA LEU A 47 14.94 -3.15 2.80
C LEU A 47 15.09 -4.64 2.44
N PHE A 48 14.55 -5.05 1.30
CA PHE A 48 14.63 -6.43 0.81
C PHE A 48 15.84 -6.69 -0.09
N ALA A 49 16.67 -5.67 -0.35
CA ALA A 49 17.91 -5.83 -1.09
C ALA A 49 18.81 -6.86 -0.39
N GLY A 50 19.23 -7.88 -1.14
CA GLY A 50 20.02 -9.01 -0.59
C GLY A 50 19.20 -10.13 0.08
N ILE A 51 17.91 -9.90 0.39
CA ILE A 51 17.00 -10.94 0.92
C ILE A 51 16.22 -11.59 -0.23
N ALA A 52 15.61 -10.75 -1.07
CA ALA A 52 14.76 -11.18 -2.18
C ALA A 52 15.04 -10.37 -3.44
N GLY A 53 14.88 -11.02 -4.59
CA GLY A 53 14.92 -10.32 -5.87
C GLY A 53 13.67 -9.48 -6.08
N GLU A 54 13.77 -8.37 -6.81
CA GLU A 54 12.66 -7.44 -7.01
C GLU A 54 11.42 -8.10 -7.63
N ASP A 55 11.61 -9.03 -8.56
CA ASP A 55 10.51 -9.75 -9.20
C ASP A 55 9.75 -10.64 -8.19
N ARG A 56 10.49 -11.31 -7.30
CA ARG A 56 9.89 -12.11 -6.23
C ARG A 56 9.13 -11.22 -5.25
N LEU A 57 9.70 -10.08 -4.85
CA LEU A 57 9.02 -9.13 -3.98
C LEU A 57 7.75 -8.60 -4.65
N ARG A 58 7.79 -8.27 -5.94
CA ARG A 58 6.61 -7.82 -6.69
C ARG A 58 5.50 -8.88 -6.70
N LYS A 59 5.85 -10.15 -6.97
CA LYS A 59 4.88 -11.26 -6.97
C LYS A 59 4.22 -11.44 -5.61
N VAL A 60 5.02 -11.41 -4.54
CA VAL A 60 4.52 -11.48 -3.16
C VAL A 60 3.58 -10.33 -2.84
N LEU A 61 3.97 -9.09 -3.19
CA LEU A 61 3.11 -7.93 -2.94
C LEU A 61 1.77 -8.04 -3.69
N ILE A 62 1.79 -8.44 -4.96
CA ILE A 62 0.57 -8.66 -5.74
C ILE A 62 -0.33 -9.68 -5.03
N LYS A 63 0.20 -10.84 -4.64
CA LYS A 63 -0.56 -11.87 -3.91
C LYS A 63 -1.18 -11.33 -2.62
N LEU A 64 -0.41 -10.58 -1.83
CA LEU A 64 -0.90 -10.00 -0.58
C LEU A 64 -1.99 -8.95 -0.81
N ILE A 65 -1.89 -8.16 -1.88
CA ILE A 65 -2.92 -7.17 -2.24
C ILE A 65 -4.18 -7.85 -2.77
N GLU A 66 -4.04 -8.89 -3.59
CA GLU A 66 -5.17 -9.67 -4.09
C GLU A 66 -5.97 -10.33 -2.96
N ARG A 67 -5.29 -10.77 -1.90
CA ARG A 67 -5.89 -11.34 -0.68
C ARG A 67 -6.36 -10.30 0.35
N ASP A 68 -6.29 -9.01 0.03
CA ASP A 68 -6.63 -7.90 0.93
C ASP A 68 -5.80 -7.86 2.23
N GLU A 69 -4.66 -8.54 2.27
CA GLU A 69 -3.72 -8.51 3.39
C GLU A 69 -2.81 -7.27 3.35
N LEU A 70 -2.68 -6.66 2.16
CA LEU A 70 -2.06 -5.36 1.94
C LEU A 70 -2.97 -4.47 1.11
N ILE A 71 -2.81 -3.17 1.30
CA ILE A 71 -3.52 -2.13 0.58
C ILE A 71 -2.52 -1.22 -0.09
N GLU A 72 -2.77 -0.93 -1.36
CA GLU A 72 -2.12 0.18 -2.07
C GLU A 72 -2.86 1.47 -1.78
N LEU A 73 -2.16 2.46 -1.22
CA LEU A 73 -2.71 3.78 -0.89
C LEU A 73 -2.72 4.72 -2.10
N PRO A 74 -3.48 5.84 -2.05
CA PRO A 74 -3.66 6.73 -3.20
C PRO A 74 -2.39 7.34 -3.81
N ASP A 75 -1.28 7.34 -3.08
CA ASP A 75 0.04 7.79 -3.53
C ASP A 75 1.02 6.65 -3.87
N GLY A 76 0.54 5.40 -3.85
CA GLY A 76 1.32 4.21 -4.18
C GLY A 76 2.13 3.63 -3.02
N ALA A 77 1.94 4.13 -1.79
CA ALA A 77 2.45 3.46 -0.61
C ALA A 77 1.66 2.17 -0.33
N LEU A 78 2.29 1.22 0.35
CA LEU A 78 1.74 -0.07 0.75
C LEU A 78 1.52 -0.08 2.26
N ALA A 79 0.34 -0.52 2.68
CA ALA A 79 -0.10 -0.48 4.06
C ALA A 79 -0.78 -1.78 4.46
N LEU A 80 -0.74 -2.09 5.76
CA LEU A 80 -1.63 -3.11 6.32
C LEU A 80 -3.05 -2.53 6.49
N PRO A 81 -4.09 -3.36 6.42
CA PRO A 81 -5.45 -2.96 6.76
C PRO A 81 -5.53 -2.27 8.12
N GLY A 82 -6.19 -1.10 8.15
CA GLY A 82 -6.32 -0.23 9.31
C GLY A 82 -5.34 0.95 9.29
N MET A 83 -4.14 0.80 8.72
CA MET A 83 -3.12 1.85 8.72
C MET A 83 -3.49 3.05 7.82
N GLU A 84 -4.43 2.90 6.89
CA GLU A 84 -4.86 3.96 6.00
C GLU A 84 -5.48 5.14 6.75
N HIS A 85 -6.19 4.90 7.86
CA HIS A 85 -7.04 5.91 8.51
C HIS A 85 -6.29 7.18 8.90
N ASN A 86 -5.09 7.00 9.45
CA ASN A 86 -4.25 8.09 9.94
C ASN A 86 -3.18 8.51 8.95
N TYR A 87 -3.14 7.90 7.77
CA TYR A 87 -2.12 8.19 6.78
C TYR A 87 -2.47 9.43 5.97
N VAL A 88 -1.52 10.35 5.83
CA VAL A 88 -1.62 11.51 4.95
C VAL A 88 -0.85 11.23 3.66
N PRO A 89 -1.52 11.13 2.50
CA PRO A 89 -0.84 10.83 1.24
C PRO A 89 0.08 11.95 0.78
N ARG A 90 1.13 11.60 0.03
CA ARG A 90 2.09 12.55 -0.53
C ARG A 90 1.45 13.37 -1.66
N LYS A 91 1.39 14.69 -1.48
CA LYS A 91 0.88 15.66 -2.48
C LYS A 91 1.67 15.68 -3.79
N THR A 92 2.96 15.34 -3.73
CA THR A 92 3.88 15.40 -4.87
C THR A 92 3.66 14.27 -5.88
N THR A 93 3.06 13.15 -5.46
CA THR A 93 2.77 12.03 -6.36
C THR A 93 1.70 12.45 -7.36
N LYS A 94 2.04 12.55 -8.65
CA LYS A 94 1.10 12.92 -9.74
C LYS A 94 0.35 11.72 -10.31
N ARG A 95 1.05 10.62 -10.58
CA ARG A 95 0.48 9.39 -11.16
C ARG A 95 0.95 8.18 -10.37
N VAL A 96 0.01 7.29 -10.04
CA VAL A 96 0.29 6.00 -9.42
C VAL A 96 0.04 4.90 -10.44
N ARG A 97 0.93 3.92 -10.47
CA ARG A 97 0.77 2.69 -11.25
C ARG A 97 0.59 1.56 -10.24
N PRO A 98 -0.65 1.23 -9.86
CA PRO A 98 -0.88 0.21 -8.85
C PRO A 98 -0.41 -1.17 -9.33
N LEU A 99 0.08 -1.98 -8.41
CA LEU A 99 0.43 -3.38 -8.63
C LEU A 99 -0.81 -4.20 -9.00
N VAL A 100 -1.95 -3.91 -8.36
CA VAL A 100 -3.24 -4.55 -8.61
C VAL A 100 -4.28 -3.47 -8.98
N PRO A 101 -4.40 -3.12 -10.28
CA PRO A 101 -5.28 -2.03 -10.72
C PRO A 101 -6.78 -2.23 -10.45
N SER A 102 -7.24 -3.48 -10.35
CA SER A 102 -8.64 -3.79 -9.99
C SER A 102 -8.93 -3.36 -8.56
N LYS A 103 -8.19 -3.89 -7.58
CA LYS A 103 -8.29 -3.55 -6.15
C LYS A 103 -8.09 -2.05 -5.90
N PHE A 104 -7.12 -1.44 -6.57
CA PHE A 104 -6.89 0.00 -6.43
C PHE A 104 -8.10 0.84 -6.89
N ARG A 105 -8.69 0.48 -8.04
CA ARG A 105 -9.88 1.18 -8.57
C ARG A 105 -11.11 0.95 -7.72
N GLU A 106 -11.31 -0.28 -7.24
CA GLU A 106 -12.40 -0.62 -6.32
C GLU A 106 -12.34 0.25 -5.06
N ARG A 107 -11.14 0.43 -4.50
CA ARG A 107 -10.96 1.12 -3.22
C ARG A 107 -10.97 2.64 -3.32
N TRP A 108 -10.31 3.19 -4.34
CA TRP A 108 -10.10 4.64 -4.46
C TRP A 108 -10.78 5.28 -5.66
N GLY A 109 -11.06 4.52 -6.71
CA GLY A 109 -11.64 4.99 -7.97
C GLY A 109 -11.05 6.32 -8.43
N ASN A 110 -11.94 7.28 -8.72
CA ASN A 110 -11.57 8.63 -9.13
C ASN A 110 -11.17 9.55 -7.96
N LEU A 111 -11.42 9.13 -6.70
CA LEU A 111 -11.08 9.89 -5.51
C LEU A 111 -9.58 9.90 -5.23
N ALA A 112 -8.80 8.94 -5.73
CA ALA A 112 -7.36 8.83 -5.46
C ALA A 112 -6.59 10.13 -5.71
N ALA A 113 -6.93 10.89 -6.75
CA ALA A 113 -6.31 12.18 -7.05
C ALA A 113 -6.76 13.29 -6.07
N LYS A 114 -8.04 13.30 -5.67
CA LYS A 114 -8.59 14.25 -4.70
C LYS A 114 -8.03 14.00 -3.29
N LEU A 115 -7.96 12.74 -2.87
CA LEU A 115 -7.41 12.29 -1.59
C LEU A 115 -5.94 12.67 -1.39
N ARG A 116 -5.13 12.64 -2.47
CA ARG A 116 -3.74 13.12 -2.40
C ARG A 116 -3.64 14.63 -2.20
N LYS A 117 -4.58 15.39 -2.76
CA LYS A 117 -4.55 16.86 -2.72
C LYS A 117 -5.11 17.42 -1.43
N SER A 118 -6.03 16.71 -0.76
CA SER A 118 -6.65 17.18 0.49
C SER A 118 -5.62 17.47 1.59
N GLY A 119 -4.55 16.67 1.68
CA GLY A 119 -3.57 16.79 2.76
C GLY A 119 -4.12 16.43 4.14
N LEU A 120 -5.31 15.83 4.19
CA LEU A 120 -5.93 15.28 5.38
C LEU A 120 -5.58 13.79 5.51
N PRO A 121 -5.69 13.21 6.72
CA PRO A 121 -5.66 11.77 6.89
C PRO A 121 -6.74 11.09 6.03
N LEU A 122 -6.43 9.95 5.40
CA LEU A 122 -7.37 9.30 4.48
C LEU A 122 -8.70 8.95 5.13
N GLY A 123 -8.72 8.58 6.41
CA GLY A 123 -9.96 8.28 7.13
C GLY A 123 -10.91 9.48 7.18
N GLU A 124 -10.38 10.68 7.38
CA GLU A 124 -11.14 11.93 7.39
C GLU A 124 -11.48 12.38 5.96
N ALA A 125 -10.50 12.33 5.06
CA ALA A 125 -10.68 12.71 3.67
C ALA A 125 -11.76 11.87 2.97
N VAL A 126 -11.79 10.56 3.20
CA VAL A 126 -12.82 9.66 2.63
C VAL A 126 -14.20 10.00 3.20
N LYS A 127 -14.30 10.29 4.51
CA LYS A 127 -15.56 10.73 5.11
C LYS A 127 -16.05 12.04 4.49
N GLN A 128 -15.15 13.01 4.33
CA GLN A 128 -15.47 14.29 3.69
C GLN A 128 -15.94 14.08 2.25
N PHE A 129 -15.18 13.38 1.40
CA PHE A 129 -15.61 13.18 0.01
C PHE A 129 -16.87 12.32 -0.12
N ARG A 130 -17.13 11.40 0.82
CA ARG A 130 -18.39 10.63 0.84
C ARG A 130 -19.56 11.46 1.33
N SER A 131 -19.38 12.36 2.31
CA SER A 131 -20.43 13.27 2.78
C SER A 131 -20.77 14.32 1.73
N TYR A 132 -19.78 14.84 1.00
CA TYR A 132 -19.99 15.74 -0.13
C TYR A 132 -20.57 15.04 -1.37
N GLY A 133 -20.43 13.71 -1.50
CA GLY A 133 -21.16 12.91 -2.49
C GLY A 133 -22.60 12.59 -2.08
N PHE A 134 -23.03 13.08 -0.92
CA PHE A 134 -24.37 12.96 -0.34
C PHE A 134 -24.97 14.35 -0.01
N SER A 135 -24.48 15.42 -0.64
CA SER A 135 -25.27 16.65 -0.75
C SER A 135 -26.18 16.51 -1.98
N GLU A 136 -27.47 16.49 -1.72
CA GLU A 136 -28.60 16.40 -2.65
C GLU A 136 -28.64 17.49 -3.76
N GLU A 137 -27.63 18.35 -3.84
CA GLU A 137 -27.58 19.49 -4.78
C GLU A 137 -27.39 19.08 -6.25
N GLU A 138 -26.91 17.86 -6.55
CA GLU A 138 -26.90 17.33 -7.93
C GLU A 138 -28.21 16.58 -8.30
N GLN A 139 -29.15 16.39 -7.36
CA GLN A 139 -30.47 15.78 -7.67
C GLN A 139 -31.51 16.82 -8.09
N GLU A 140 -31.39 18.09 -7.70
CA GLU A 140 -32.34 19.14 -8.07
C GLU A 140 -32.13 19.65 -9.52
N GLU A 141 -30.91 19.70 -10.05
CA GLU A 141 -30.67 20.15 -11.44
C GLU A 141 -31.13 19.14 -12.52
N TRP A 142 -31.50 17.91 -12.16
CA TRP A 142 -32.05 16.91 -13.10
C TRP A 142 -33.59 16.83 -13.10
N PHE A 143 -34.26 17.48 -12.15
CA PHE A 143 -35.72 17.47 -12.02
C PHE A 143 -36.39 18.80 -12.43
N GLU A 144 -35.63 19.85 -12.75
CA GLU A 144 -36.17 21.13 -13.22
C GLU A 144 -36.10 21.33 -14.76
N GLU A 145 -35.53 20.38 -15.51
CA GLU A 145 -35.51 20.38 -16.99
C GLU A 145 -36.45 19.33 -17.63
N GLU A 146 -37.64 19.08 -17.06
CA GLU A 146 -38.77 18.42 -17.76
C GLU A 146 -40.01 19.32 -17.86
#